data_AF-A0A6P0MU32-F1
#
_entry.id   AF-A0A6P0MU32-F1
#
_cell.length_a   1.000
_cell.length_b   1.000
_cell.length_c   1.000
_cell.angle_alpha   90.00
_cell.angle_beta   90.00
_cell.angle_gamma   90.00
#
_symmetry.space_group_name_H-M   'P 1'
#
loop_
_entity.id
_entity.type
_entity.pdbx_description
1 polymer ?
#
loop_
_entity_poly.entity_id
_entity_poly.type
_entity_poly.pdbx_seq_one_letter_code
_entity_poly.pdbx_strand_id
1 'polypeptide(L)'
;MVALSQPKLSDPDRQRPTECGDPSKLSTKLAKLKPGYEQLNSDDYQWQLDSNLNQLLVLEVVLIVKSDGTGKFESATPSSHNQLAEKIIQELKFEPTESDCKPVDQLYNLTLTIRSQGN
;
A
#
# COMPACT_ATOMS: atom_id res chain seq x y z
N MET A 1 20.35 -54.34 -37.80
CA MET A 1 20.75 -53.75 -36.50
C MET A 1 20.02 -52.42 -36.40
N VAL A 2 18.84 -52.33 -35.78
CA VAL A 2 18.55 -52.14 -34.32
C VAL A 2 19.40 -50.97 -33.79
N ALA A 3 18.85 -49.83 -33.38
CA ALA A 3 17.97 -49.73 -32.21
C ALA A 3 16.86 -48.66 -32.30
N LEU A 4 15.70 -49.04 -31.75
CA LEU A 4 14.64 -48.17 -31.26
C LEU A 4 15.16 -47.26 -30.14
N SER A 5 14.57 -46.07 -30.00
CA SER A 5 14.38 -45.39 -28.71
C SER A 5 13.27 -44.33 -28.80
N GLN A 6 12.05 -44.72 -28.46
CA GLN A 6 11.14 -43.90 -27.63
C GLN A 6 11.07 -44.60 -26.26
N PRO A 7 10.54 -43.99 -25.17
CA PRO A 7 10.30 -42.58 -24.84
C PRO A 7 11.03 -42.21 -23.51
N LYS A 8 11.10 -40.92 -23.13
CA LYS A 8 11.31 -40.56 -21.72
C LYS A 8 10.07 -39.85 -21.19
N LEU A 9 9.28 -40.66 -20.49
CA LEU A 9 8.22 -40.25 -19.58
C LEU A 9 8.85 -39.54 -18.36
N SER A 10 8.04 -38.70 -17.72
CA SER A 10 8.20 -38.11 -16.38
C SER A 10 8.75 -36.68 -16.34
N ASP A 11 7.82 -35.73 -16.37
CA ASP A 11 7.77 -34.76 -15.27
C ASP A 11 6.29 -34.39 -14.99
N PRO A 12 5.64 -35.02 -14.00
CA PRO A 12 4.30 -34.67 -13.58
C PRO A 12 4.36 -33.73 -12.36
N ASP A 13 5.11 -32.63 -12.42
CA ASP A 13 5.00 -31.60 -11.36
C ASP A 13 5.43 -30.20 -11.82
N ARG A 14 5.01 -29.80 -13.04
CA ARG A 14 4.95 -28.36 -13.34
C ARG A 14 3.64 -27.81 -12.80
N GLN A 15 3.50 -27.77 -11.48
CA GLN A 15 2.58 -26.84 -10.84
C GLN A 15 3.09 -25.43 -11.17
N ARG A 16 2.67 -24.88 -12.32
CA ARG A 16 2.60 -23.43 -12.46
C ARG A 16 1.71 -22.97 -11.31
N PRO A 17 2.16 -22.03 -10.45
CA PRO A 17 1.24 -21.32 -9.60
C PRO A 17 0.13 -20.80 -10.51
N THR A 18 -1.09 -21.25 -10.27
CA THR A 18 -2.27 -20.78 -11.01
C THR A 18 -2.60 -19.41 -10.43
N GLU A 19 -1.72 -18.44 -10.68
CA GLU A 19 -1.96 -17.03 -10.34
C GLU A 19 -2.97 -16.49 -11.36
N CYS A 20 -4.05 -15.91 -10.83
CA CYS A 20 -5.33 -15.62 -11.48
C CYS A 20 -6.30 -16.80 -11.53
N GLY A 21 -6.99 -16.99 -10.40
CA GLY A 21 -8.23 -17.76 -10.37
C GLY A 21 -9.25 -17.21 -11.35
N ASP A 22 -9.99 -18.12 -11.97
CA ASP A 22 -11.23 -17.96 -12.74
C ASP A 22 -11.58 -16.52 -13.22
N PRO A 23 -11.50 -16.21 -14.53
CA PRO A 23 -11.86 -14.89 -15.08
C PRO A 23 -13.33 -14.51 -14.87
N SER A 24 -14.15 -15.44 -14.36
CA SER A 24 -15.55 -15.22 -13.98
C SER A 24 -15.71 -14.56 -12.60
N LYS A 25 -14.63 -14.44 -11.81
CA LYS A 25 -14.61 -13.78 -10.50
C LYS A 25 -13.66 -12.59 -10.56
N LEU A 26 -14.19 -11.42 -10.93
CA LEU A 26 -13.54 -10.13 -10.70
C LEU A 26 -13.21 -10.03 -9.19
N SER A 27 -11.95 -10.25 -8.84
CA SER A 27 -11.46 -10.12 -7.47
C SER A 27 -10.61 -8.86 -7.41
N THR A 28 -11.16 -7.81 -6.79
CA THR A 28 -10.40 -6.61 -6.46
C THR A 28 -9.78 -6.78 -5.09
N LYS A 29 -8.45 -6.74 -5.02
CA LYS A 29 -7.71 -6.70 -3.77
C LYS A 29 -7.34 -5.24 -3.50
N LEU A 30 -7.89 -4.68 -2.43
CA LEU A 30 -7.61 -3.30 -2.03
C LEU A 30 -6.17 -3.14 -1.54
N ALA A 31 -5.64 -1.93 -1.71
CA ALA A 31 -4.32 -1.56 -1.23
C ALA A 31 -4.24 -1.70 0.30
N LYS A 32 -3.04 -2.05 0.78
CA LYS A 32 -2.75 -2.19 2.21
C LYS A 32 -1.46 -1.45 2.56
N LEU A 33 -1.38 -0.89 3.74
CA LEU A 33 -0.12 -0.32 4.23
C LEU A 33 0.88 -1.45 4.47
N LYS A 34 2.15 -1.26 4.07
CA LYS A 34 3.19 -2.24 4.33
C LYS A 34 3.56 -2.27 5.82
N PRO A 35 3.89 -3.45 6.38
CA PRO A 35 4.34 -3.54 7.76
C PRO A 35 5.59 -2.68 7.98
N GLY A 36 5.65 -1.98 9.12
CA GLY A 36 6.74 -1.07 9.48
C GLY A 36 6.51 0.41 9.10
N TYR A 37 5.49 0.73 8.31
CA TYR A 37 5.08 2.12 8.01
C TYR A 37 3.92 2.60 8.89
N GLU A 38 3.54 1.80 9.89
CA GLU A 38 2.44 2.10 10.82
C GLU A 38 2.84 3.17 11.86
N GLN A 39 4.15 3.39 12.04
CA GLN A 39 4.72 4.40 12.92
C GLN A 39 5.78 5.18 12.16
N LEU A 40 5.68 6.50 12.20
CA LEU A 40 6.65 7.42 11.58
C LEU A 40 7.49 8.07 12.69
N ASN A 41 8.73 8.41 12.37
CA ASN A 41 9.61 9.08 13.32
C ASN A 41 9.06 10.46 13.67
N SER A 42 8.88 10.75 14.96
CA SER A 42 8.25 11.99 15.43
C SER A 42 9.08 13.25 15.18
N ASP A 43 10.40 13.12 15.05
CA ASP A 43 11.33 14.26 15.03
C ASP A 43 11.10 15.19 13.83
N ASP A 44 10.66 14.65 12.69
CA ASP A 44 10.40 15.42 11.46
C ASP A 44 9.07 16.19 11.49
N TYR A 45 8.19 15.88 12.45
CA TYR A 45 6.81 16.37 12.51
C TYR A 45 6.50 17.20 13.76
N GLN A 46 7.35 17.17 14.79
CA GLN A 46 7.14 17.90 16.05
C GLN A 46 6.97 19.41 15.86
N TRP A 47 7.75 20.04 14.97
CA TRP A 47 7.66 21.49 14.71
C TRP A 47 6.37 21.92 13.98
N GLN A 48 5.64 20.99 13.35
CA GLN A 48 4.31 21.26 12.76
C GLN A 48 3.18 21.02 13.75
N LEU A 49 3.46 20.33 14.85
CA LEU A 49 2.55 20.07 15.97
C LEU A 49 2.74 21.10 17.11
N ASP A 50 3.55 22.13 16.89
CA ASP A 50 3.86 23.20 17.86
C ASP A 50 2.61 24.06 18.15
N SER A 51 1.72 23.54 19.00
CA SER A 51 0.89 24.24 19.97
C SER A 51 0.01 23.22 20.72
N ASN A 52 0.41 22.92 21.97
CA ASN A 52 -0.22 22.03 22.97
C ASN A 52 0.12 20.53 22.89
N LEU A 53 1.18 20.19 23.63
CA LEU A 53 1.45 18.87 24.21
C LEU A 53 0.14 18.27 24.79
N ASN A 54 -0.20 17.04 24.36
CA ASN A 54 -1.42 16.25 24.63
C ASN A 54 -2.59 16.34 23.64
N GLN A 55 -2.40 16.87 22.42
CA GLN A 55 -3.47 16.86 21.43
C GLN A 55 -3.36 15.70 20.42
N LEU A 56 -4.49 15.05 20.20
CA LEU A 56 -4.73 14.08 19.12
C LEU A 56 -5.06 14.87 17.85
N LEU A 57 -4.20 14.78 16.83
CA LEU A 57 -4.53 15.34 15.52
C LEU A 57 -5.09 14.22 14.63
N VAL A 58 -6.34 14.39 14.19
CA VAL A 58 -6.97 13.50 13.22
C VAL A 58 -7.05 14.22 11.88
N LEU A 59 -6.47 13.62 10.85
CA LEU A 59 -6.51 14.12 9.47
C LEU A 59 -7.26 13.12 8.60
N GLU A 60 -8.25 13.59 7.85
CA GLU A 60 -8.86 12.82 6.77
C GLU A 60 -8.14 13.15 5.47
N VAL A 61 -7.38 12.19 4.94
CA VAL A 61 -6.51 12.39 3.77
C VAL A 61 -7.09 11.66 2.55
N VAL A 62 -7.22 12.37 1.46
CA VAL A 62 -7.47 11.78 0.14
C VAL A 62 -6.12 11.55 -0.53
N LEU A 63 -5.85 10.30 -0.92
CA LEU A 63 -4.64 9.93 -1.64
C LEU A 63 -4.93 8.95 -2.79
N ILE A 64 -4.04 8.91 -3.76
CA ILE A 64 -3.98 7.85 -4.77
C ILE A 64 -2.87 6.89 -4.38
N VAL A 65 -3.20 5.62 -4.17
CA VAL A 65 -2.18 4.57 -4.11
C VAL A 65 -1.89 4.14 -5.54
N LYS A 66 -0.67 4.37 -5.99
CA LYS A 66 -0.21 4.00 -7.32
C LYS A 66 0.07 2.49 -7.40
N SER A 67 0.04 2.00 -8.63
CA SER A 67 0.42 0.64 -9.01
C SER A 67 1.84 0.23 -8.59
N ASP A 68 2.75 1.20 -8.36
CA ASP A 68 4.10 0.98 -7.83
C ASP A 68 4.15 0.87 -6.28
N GLY A 69 3.02 1.02 -5.61
CA GLY A 69 2.91 1.00 -4.15
C GLY A 69 3.27 2.32 -3.45
N THR A 70 3.44 3.41 -4.18
CA THR A 70 3.63 4.75 -3.62
C THR A 70 2.31 5.49 -3.42
N GLY A 71 2.25 6.38 -2.42
CA GLY A 71 1.12 7.28 -2.19
C GLY A 71 1.32 8.62 -2.90
N LYS A 72 0.28 9.13 -3.56
CA LYS A 72 0.20 10.51 -4.04
C LYS A 72 -0.86 11.25 -3.25
N PHE A 73 -0.46 12.31 -2.55
CA PHE A 73 -1.37 13.17 -1.81
C PHE A 73 -2.27 13.99 -2.75
N GLU A 74 -3.56 14.10 -2.42
CA GLU A 74 -4.51 14.96 -3.13
C GLU A 74 -5.04 16.08 -2.21
N SER A 75 -5.51 15.75 -1.00
CA SER A 75 -5.99 16.74 -0.03
C SER A 75 -6.07 16.17 1.38
N ALA A 76 -6.12 17.04 2.39
CA ALA A 76 -6.44 16.67 3.77
C ALA A 76 -7.49 17.61 4.37
N THR A 77 -8.23 17.08 5.35
CA THR A 77 -9.13 17.85 6.22
C THR A 77 -8.67 17.72 7.67
N PRO A 78 -8.44 18.84 8.40
CA PRO A 78 -8.49 20.23 7.92
C PRO A 78 -7.31 20.57 6.99
N SER A 79 -7.57 21.43 6.00
CA SER A 79 -6.59 21.79 4.94
C SER A 79 -5.36 22.56 5.44
N SER A 80 -5.42 23.11 6.66
CA SER A 80 -4.28 23.74 7.33
C SER A 80 -3.10 22.78 7.56
N HIS A 81 -3.34 21.47 7.50
CA HIS A 81 -2.32 20.44 7.70
C HIS A 81 -1.98 19.69 6.41
N ASN A 82 -2.32 20.23 5.23
CA ASN A 82 -2.01 19.58 3.94
C ASN A 82 -0.52 19.28 3.77
N GLN A 83 0.37 20.19 4.17
CA GLN A 83 1.82 19.97 4.06
C GLN A 83 2.31 18.82 4.96
N LEU A 84 1.74 18.68 6.16
CA LEU A 84 2.04 17.58 7.08
C LEU A 84 1.55 16.26 6.50
N ALA A 85 0.29 16.23 6.04
CA ALA A 85 -0.31 15.06 5.41
C ALA A 85 0.48 14.63 4.17
N GLU A 86 0.86 15.57 3.29
CA GLU A 86 1.64 15.27 2.09
C GLU A 86 2.97 14.58 2.42
N LYS A 87 3.73 15.11 3.39
CA LYS A 87 4.99 14.49 3.84
C LYS A 87 4.78 13.07 4.36
N ILE A 88 3.79 12.88 5.24
CA ILE A 88 3.44 11.56 5.75
C ILE A 88 3.13 10.59 4.61
N ILE A 89 2.26 10.98 3.67
CA ILE A 89 1.89 10.11 2.54
C ILE A 89 3.09 9.76 1.65
N GLN A 90 4.04 10.67 1.47
CA GLN A 90 5.26 10.40 0.69
C GLN A 90 6.18 9.35 1.33
N GLU A 91 6.16 9.24 2.66
CA GLU A 91 6.94 8.25 3.41
C GLU A 91 6.27 6.87 3.44
N LEU A 92 4.94 6.81 3.42
CA LEU A 92 4.20 5.56 3.44
C LEU A 92 4.45 4.72 2.17
N LYS A 93 4.51 3.40 2.36
CA LYS A 93 4.52 2.43 1.27
C LYS A 93 3.35 1.48 1.40
N PHE A 94 2.76 1.16 0.26
CA PHE A 94 1.57 0.34 0.15
C PHE A 94 1.84 -0.91 -0.67
N GLU A 95 1.13 -2.00 -0.35
CA GLU A 95 0.78 -3.00 -1.34
C GLU A 95 -0.27 -2.36 -2.27
N PRO A 96 -0.05 -2.34 -3.60
CA PRO A 96 -0.97 -1.69 -4.52
C PRO A 96 -2.31 -2.43 -4.58
N THR A 97 -3.33 -1.72 -5.07
CA THR A 97 -4.60 -2.35 -5.42
C THR A 97 -4.37 -3.28 -6.60
N GLU A 98 -4.85 -4.52 -6.54
CA GLU A 98 -4.83 -5.44 -7.67
C GLU A 98 -6.24 -5.61 -8.22
N SER A 99 -6.41 -5.35 -9.52
CA SER A 99 -7.60 -5.75 -10.29
C SER A 99 -7.16 -6.72 -11.37
N ASP A 100 -7.81 -7.87 -11.45
CA ASP A 100 -7.46 -8.91 -12.45
C ASP A 100 -5.96 -9.28 -12.40
N CYS A 101 -5.44 -9.40 -11.18
CA CYS A 101 -4.03 -9.66 -10.86
C CYS A 101 -3.03 -8.61 -11.36
N LYS A 102 -3.50 -7.41 -11.74
CA LYS A 102 -2.64 -6.32 -12.16
C LYS A 102 -2.72 -5.18 -11.15
N PRO A 103 -1.57 -4.61 -10.76
CA PRO A 103 -1.57 -3.44 -9.91
C PRO A 103 -2.20 -2.26 -10.66
N VAL A 104 -3.10 -1.54 -10.00
CA VAL A 104 -3.81 -0.38 -10.55
C VAL A 104 -3.75 0.81 -9.60
N ASP A 105 -3.72 2.00 -10.17
CA ASP A 105 -3.84 3.25 -9.43
C ASP A 105 -5.27 3.40 -8.90
N GLN A 106 -5.43 3.69 -7.62
CA GLN A 106 -6.75 3.75 -6.98
C GLN A 106 -6.80 4.86 -5.92
N LEU A 107 -7.92 5.59 -5.89
CA LEU A 107 -8.19 6.65 -4.92
C LEU A 107 -8.69 6.05 -3.59
N TYR A 108 -8.18 6.57 -2.48
CA TYR A 108 -8.51 6.17 -1.12
C TYR A 108 -8.73 7.38 -0.20
N ASN A 109 -9.57 7.18 0.81
CA ASN A 109 -9.67 8.04 1.99
C ASN A 109 -8.97 7.35 3.16
N LEU A 110 -7.92 7.98 3.69
CA LEU A 110 -7.12 7.48 4.80
C LEU A 110 -7.28 8.41 5.99
N THR A 111 -7.69 7.86 7.14
CA THR A 111 -7.69 8.59 8.41
C THR A 111 -6.32 8.44 9.07
N LEU A 112 -5.56 9.54 9.12
CA LEU A 112 -4.31 9.60 9.89
C LEU A 112 -4.63 10.07 11.31
N THR A 113 -4.15 9.33 12.30
CA THR A 113 -4.24 9.71 13.71
C THR A 113 -2.83 9.94 14.23
N ILE A 114 -2.48 11.19 14.47
CA ILE A 114 -1.15 11.59 14.95
C ILE A 114 -1.28 11.86 16.45
N ARG A 115 -0.48 11.14 17.24
CA ARG A 115 -0.40 11.29 18.69
C ARG A 115 1.00 11.76 19.04
N SER A 116 1.09 12.92 19.69
CA SER A 116 2.34 13.30 20.35
C SER A 116 2.48 12.45 21.61
N GLN A 117 3.50 11.60 21.67
CA GLN A 117 3.90 10.97 22.92
C GLN A 117 4.69 12.03 23.70
N GLY A 118 4.01 12.71 24.62
CA GLY A 118 4.67 13.53 25.62
C GLY A 118 5.54 12.64 26.49
N ASN A 119 6.84 12.94 26.54
CA ASN A 119 7.78 12.36 27.50
C ASN A 119 7.68 13.11 28.83
#